data_AF-A0AAE4GFP6-F1
#
_entry.id   AF-A0AAE4GFP6-F1
#
_cell.length_a   1.000
_cell.length_b   1.000
_cell.length_c   1.000
_cell.angle_alpha   90.00
_cell.angle_beta   90.00
_cell.angle_gamma   90.00
#
_symmetry.space_group_name_H-M   'P 1'
#
loop_
_entity.id
_entity.type
_entity.pdbx_description
1 polymer ?
#
loop_
_entity_poly.entity_id
_entity_poly.type
_entity_poly.pdbx_seq_one_letter_code
_entity_poly.pdbx_strand_id
1 'polypeptide(L)'
;MPQVYIHASNVQNLGGRISGSDVTVAAAQDINNLGGAIDGSNSVTLAAGRDINVNSTSVSTANAVTTGTNINQVASVSGKDITLAAGRDVTANAAVVAATGDVNLAAGRNVSLGTVNENFRQQISWANDSGASNWVITQIW
;
A
#
# COMPACT_ATOMS: atom_id res chain seq x y z
N MET A 1 -27.97 -13.00 -3.40
CA MET A 1 -26.50 -12.94 -3.46
C MET A 1 -26.02 -12.06 -2.31
N PRO A 2 -24.88 -12.35 -1.65
CA PRO A 2 -24.40 -11.53 -0.54
C PRO A 2 -23.97 -10.15 -1.04
N GLN A 3 -24.39 -9.10 -0.35
CA GLN A 3 -24.10 -7.70 -0.66
C GLN A 3 -23.59 -6.99 0.60
N VAL A 4 -22.73 -5.99 0.44
CA VAL A 4 -22.18 -5.20 1.55
C VAL A 4 -22.51 -3.73 1.35
N TYR A 5 -23.13 -3.14 2.37
CA TYR A 5 -23.43 -1.71 2.42
C TYR A 5 -22.90 -1.14 3.74
N ILE A 6 -21.89 -0.28 3.66
CA ILE A 6 -21.30 0.38 4.83
C ILE A 6 -21.59 1.87 4.72
N HIS A 7 -22.25 2.42 5.72
CA HIS A 7 -22.45 3.86 5.90
C HIS A 7 -21.89 4.29 7.24
N ALA A 8 -20.92 5.21 7.23
CA ALA A 8 -20.28 5.71 8.44
C ALA A 8 -19.79 7.15 8.24
N SER A 9 -19.39 7.83 9.32
CA SER A 9 -18.68 9.11 9.19
C SER A 9 -17.32 8.93 8.52
N ASN A 10 -16.61 7.87 8.90
CA ASN A 10 -15.34 7.45 8.34
C ASN A 10 -15.30 5.92 8.26
N VAL A 11 -14.62 5.37 7.25
CA VAL A 11 -14.39 3.92 7.13
C VAL A 11 -12.90 3.64 7.17
N GLN A 12 -12.49 2.68 8.01
CA GLN A 12 -11.11 2.23 8.11
C GLN A 12 -11.06 0.71 7.91
N ASN A 13 -10.40 0.28 6.83
CA ASN A 13 -10.05 -1.12 6.59
C ASN A 13 -8.54 -1.28 6.75
N LEU A 14 -8.10 -1.67 7.96
CA LEU A 14 -6.70 -1.78 8.34
C LEU A 14 -6.25 -3.24 8.25
N GLY A 15 -5.66 -3.66 7.12
CA GLY A 15 -5.29 -5.07 6.90
C GLY A 15 -6.47 -6.06 6.85
N GLY A 16 -7.70 -5.56 6.88
CA GLY A 16 -8.92 -6.37 6.85
C GLY A 16 -9.37 -6.70 5.42
N ARG A 17 -10.44 -7.48 5.32
CA ARG A 17 -11.07 -7.84 4.05
C ARG A 17 -12.56 -7.50 4.07
N ILE A 18 -13.01 -6.75 3.08
CA ILE A 18 -14.42 -6.47 2.81
C ILE A 18 -14.77 -7.19 1.51
N SER A 19 -15.74 -8.11 1.52
CA SER A 19 -16.09 -8.86 0.31
C SER A 19 -17.58 -9.12 0.17
N GLY A 20 -18.07 -9.05 -1.07
CA GLY A 20 -19.46 -9.30 -1.46
C GLY A 20 -19.60 -9.46 -2.98
N SER A 21 -20.83 -9.71 -3.46
CA SER A 21 -21.15 -9.59 -4.89
C SER A 21 -21.02 -8.14 -5.33
N ASP A 22 -21.72 -7.28 -4.60
CA ASP A 22 -21.69 -5.84 -4.77
C ASP A 22 -21.27 -5.24 -3.43
N VAL A 23 -20.24 -4.40 -3.47
CA VAL A 23 -19.68 -3.73 -2.29
C VAL A 23 -19.86 -2.24 -2.45
N THR A 24 -20.67 -1.64 -1.58
CA THR A 24 -20.81 -0.18 -1.50
C THR A 24 -20.35 0.31 -0.14
N VAL A 25 -19.41 1.24 -0.15
CA VAL A 25 -18.89 1.89 1.04
C VAL A 25 -19.06 3.38 0.87
N ALA A 26 -19.87 4.00 1.73
CA ALA A 26 -20.04 5.43 1.77
C ALA A 26 -19.56 6.00 3.12
N ALA A 27 -18.72 7.03 3.04
CA ALA A 27 -18.28 7.79 4.20
C ALA A 27 -18.62 9.27 4.04
N ALA A 28 -19.10 9.88 5.12
CA ALA A 28 -19.37 11.33 5.13
C ALA A 28 -18.08 12.16 4.96
N GLN A 29 -16.94 11.65 5.44
CA GLN A 29 -15.64 12.29 5.31
C GLN A 29 -14.70 11.42 4.50
N ASP A 30 -14.13 10.37 5.09
CA ASP A 30 -13.00 9.67 4.49
C ASP A 30 -13.18 8.15 4.47
N ILE A 31 -12.67 7.51 3.40
CA ILE A 31 -12.50 6.06 3.31
C ILE A 31 -11.01 5.76 3.26
N ASN A 32 -10.53 4.95 4.20
CA ASN A 32 -9.14 4.55 4.31
C ASN A 32 -9.02 3.02 4.22
N ASN A 33 -8.54 2.52 3.10
CA ASN A 33 -8.16 1.14 2.89
C ASN A 33 -6.65 1.00 3.02
N LEU A 34 -6.17 0.73 4.24
CA LEU A 34 -4.75 0.69 4.58
C LEU A 34 -4.28 -0.75 4.68
N GLY A 35 -3.61 -1.23 3.64
CA GLY A 35 -3.18 -2.64 3.52
C GLY A 35 -4.33 -3.65 3.47
N GLY A 36 -5.59 -3.21 3.41
CA GLY A 36 -6.76 -4.08 3.37
C GLY A 36 -7.23 -4.40 1.95
N ALA A 37 -8.06 -5.42 1.81
CA ALA A 37 -8.66 -5.83 0.54
C ALA A 37 -10.16 -5.50 0.49
N ILE A 38 -10.62 -4.93 -0.63
CA ILE A 38 -12.04 -4.70 -0.91
C ILE A 38 -12.39 -5.42 -2.22
N ASP A 39 -13.22 -6.45 -2.14
CA ASP A 39 -13.48 -7.36 -3.25
C ASP A 39 -14.98 -7.51 -3.53
N GLY A 40 -15.44 -6.89 -4.61
CA GLY A 40 -16.81 -6.98 -5.11
C GLY A 40 -16.86 -7.75 -6.42
N SER A 41 -17.31 -9.00 -6.42
CA SER A 41 -17.22 -9.85 -7.62
C SER A 41 -17.94 -9.29 -8.86
N ASN A 42 -18.94 -8.42 -8.65
CA ASN A 42 -19.65 -7.69 -9.69
C ASN A 42 -19.33 -6.19 -9.64
N SER A 43 -19.50 -5.52 -8.50
CA SER A 43 -19.21 -4.09 -8.41
C SER A 43 -18.59 -3.68 -7.08
N VAL A 44 -17.72 -2.66 -7.15
CA VAL A 44 -17.21 -1.96 -5.97
C VAL A 44 -17.44 -0.47 -6.14
N THR A 45 -18.15 0.14 -5.20
CA THR A 45 -18.36 1.60 -5.13
C THR A 45 -17.85 2.13 -3.80
N LEU A 46 -16.85 3.01 -3.83
CA LEU A 46 -16.41 3.77 -2.68
C LEU A 46 -16.75 5.25 -2.89
N ALA A 47 -17.53 5.83 -1.98
CA ALA A 47 -17.95 7.22 -2.04
C ALA A 47 -17.57 7.94 -0.74
N ALA A 48 -16.71 8.95 -0.82
CA ALA A 48 -16.29 9.74 0.32
C ALA A 48 -16.65 11.22 0.11
N GLY A 49 -17.19 11.87 1.14
CA GLY A 49 -17.45 13.31 1.08
C GLY A 49 -16.19 14.16 0.93
N ARG A 50 -15.02 13.62 1.32
CA ARG A 50 -13.73 14.31 1.25
C ARG A 50 -12.67 13.48 0.54
N ASP A 51 -12.08 12.47 1.19
CA ASP A 51 -10.93 11.76 0.62
C ASP A 51 -11.13 10.22 0.57
N ILE A 52 -10.62 9.58 -0.48
CA ILE A 52 -10.45 8.12 -0.55
C ILE A 52 -8.96 7.80 -0.59
N ASN A 53 -8.49 7.00 0.35
CA ASN A 53 -7.09 6.58 0.45
C ASN A 53 -7.01 5.05 0.39
N VAL A 54 -6.37 4.53 -0.66
CA VAL A 54 -6.08 3.10 -0.85
C VAL A 54 -4.57 2.95 -0.80
N ASN A 55 -4.01 2.65 0.38
CA ASN A 55 -2.57 2.71 0.59
C ASN A 55 -2.07 1.39 1.14
N SER A 56 -1.10 0.77 0.46
CA SER A 56 -0.40 -0.38 1.00
C SER A 56 0.44 0.02 2.22
N THR A 57 0.50 -0.86 3.21
CA THR A 57 1.32 -0.64 4.42
C THR A 57 2.61 -1.43 4.29
N SER A 58 3.74 -0.74 4.44
CA SER A 58 5.06 -1.37 4.55
C SER A 58 5.52 -1.36 6.00
N VAL A 59 6.19 -2.43 6.43
CA VAL A 59 6.91 -2.48 7.70
C VAL A 59 8.39 -2.20 7.41
N SER A 60 8.89 -1.10 7.98
CA SER A 60 10.32 -0.81 8.01
C SER A 60 10.97 -1.60 9.14
N THR A 61 11.79 -2.59 8.82
CA THR A 61 12.68 -3.20 9.80
C THR A 61 14.00 -2.44 9.80
N ALA A 62 14.30 -1.73 10.89
CA ALA A 62 15.60 -1.14 11.14
C ALA A 62 16.33 -2.03 12.15
N ASN A 63 17.22 -2.88 11.68
CA ASN A 63 18.22 -3.55 12.51
C ASN A 63 19.57 -2.88 12.26
N ALA A 64 20.48 -2.92 13.25
CA ALA A 64 21.78 -2.25 13.21
C ALA A 64 22.68 -2.60 11.99
N VAL A 65 22.31 -3.60 11.20
CA VAL A 65 23.03 -4.10 10.01
C VAL A 65 22.17 -4.08 8.73
N THR A 66 20.84 -3.96 8.82
CA THR A 66 19.94 -4.01 7.65
C THR A 66 18.80 -2.99 7.76
N THR A 67 18.70 -2.10 6.77
CA THR A 67 17.52 -1.27 6.52
C THR A 67 16.76 -1.86 5.33
N GLY A 68 15.60 -2.45 5.61
CA GLY A 68 14.70 -2.98 4.59
C GLY A 68 13.25 -2.61 4.90
N THR A 69 12.51 -2.15 3.90
CA THR A 69 11.07 -1.96 3.98
C THR A 69 10.41 -3.10 3.23
N ASN A 70 9.74 -4.01 3.94
CA ASN A 70 8.95 -5.06 3.30
C ASN A 70 7.50 -4.60 3.26
N ILE A 71 6.82 -4.69 2.11
CA ILE A 71 5.37 -4.47 2.04
C ILE A 71 4.72 -5.57 2.89
N ASN A 72 4.15 -5.18 4.03
CA ASN A 72 3.54 -6.13 4.96
C ASN A 72 2.11 -6.48 4.54
N GLN A 73 1.37 -5.49 4.03
CA GLN A 73 0.02 -5.70 3.52
C GLN A 73 -0.25 -4.79 2.32
N VAL A 74 -0.66 -5.41 1.21
CA VAL A 74 -1.01 -4.72 -0.04
C VAL A 74 -2.47 -4.30 0.03
N ALA A 75 -2.74 -3.00 -0.12
CA ALA A 75 -4.10 -2.53 -0.26
C ALA A 75 -4.63 -2.88 -1.65
N SER A 76 -5.80 -3.49 -1.72
CA SER A 76 -6.43 -3.83 -3.00
C SER A 76 -7.90 -3.44 -3.07
N VAL A 77 -8.33 -3.10 -4.27
CA VAL A 77 -9.74 -2.93 -4.65
C VAL A 77 -9.95 -3.74 -5.93
N SER A 78 -10.82 -4.75 -5.89
CA SER A 78 -11.07 -5.62 -7.03
C SER A 78 -12.55 -5.83 -7.31
N GLY A 79 -12.91 -5.92 -8.59
CA GLY A 79 -14.25 -6.24 -9.03
C GLY A 79 -14.42 -6.30 -10.54
N LYS A 80 -15.66 -6.39 -11.03
CA LYS A 80 -15.90 -6.19 -12.46
C LYS A 80 -15.92 -4.70 -12.77
N ASP A 81 -16.83 -3.95 -12.15
CA ASP A 81 -16.90 -2.49 -12.29
C ASP A 81 -16.50 -1.80 -10.99
N ILE A 82 -15.57 -0.86 -11.06
CA ILE A 82 -15.04 -0.14 -9.89
C ILE A 82 -15.34 1.36 -10.03
N THR A 83 -15.95 1.94 -9.01
CA THR A 83 -16.14 3.39 -8.89
C THR A 83 -15.56 3.91 -7.58
N LEU A 84 -14.69 4.91 -7.69
CA LEU A 84 -14.05 5.62 -6.59
C LEU A 84 -14.40 7.11 -6.74
N ALA A 85 -15.25 7.63 -5.87
CA ALA A 85 -15.72 9.02 -5.93
C ALA A 85 -15.42 9.75 -4.62
N ALA A 86 -14.55 10.75 -4.69
CA ALA A 86 -14.20 11.60 -3.56
C ALA A 86 -14.60 13.06 -3.82
N GLY A 87 -15.16 13.73 -2.82
CA GLY A 87 -15.45 15.17 -2.91
C GLY A 87 -14.20 16.04 -3.09
N ARG A 88 -13.02 15.53 -2.69
CA ARG A 88 -11.74 16.23 -2.78
C ARG A 88 -10.68 15.39 -3.48
N ASP A 89 -10.10 14.39 -2.83
CA ASP A 89 -8.99 13.63 -3.43
C ASP A 89 -9.20 12.12 -3.42
N VAL A 90 -8.71 11.45 -4.46
CA VAL A 90 -8.52 9.99 -4.47
C VAL A 90 -7.02 9.71 -4.54
N THR A 91 -6.50 8.95 -3.57
CA THR A 91 -5.10 8.52 -3.53
C THR A 91 -5.03 7.01 -3.51
N ALA A 92 -4.24 6.43 -4.42
CA ALA A 92 -3.88 5.01 -4.40
C ALA A 92 -2.35 4.88 -4.40
N ASN A 93 -1.76 4.44 -3.30
CA ASN A 93 -0.29 4.34 -3.16
C ASN A 93 0.15 2.88 -2.96
N ALA A 94 0.96 2.39 -3.90
CA ALA A 94 1.34 0.99 -4.04
C ALA A 94 0.17 0.01 -3.91
N ALA A 95 -1.03 0.47 -4.28
CA ALA A 95 -2.25 -0.29 -4.18
C ALA A 95 -2.58 -0.95 -5.52
N VAL A 96 -3.29 -2.07 -5.43
CA VAL A 96 -3.77 -2.80 -6.60
C VAL A 96 -5.23 -2.45 -6.83
N VAL A 97 -5.54 -1.85 -7.97
CA VAL A 97 -6.92 -1.65 -8.42
C VAL A 97 -7.13 -2.54 -9.64
N ALA A 98 -7.92 -3.60 -9.49
CA ALA A 98 -8.09 -4.63 -10.52
C ALA A 98 -9.56 -4.78 -10.91
N ALA A 99 -9.90 -4.29 -12.11
CA ALA A 99 -11.22 -4.45 -12.70
C ALA A 99 -11.18 -5.35 -13.93
N THR A 100 -12.24 -6.14 -14.14
CA THR A 100 -12.44 -6.87 -15.41
C THR A 100 -13.30 -6.11 -16.41
N GLY A 101 -14.08 -5.14 -15.94
CA GLY A 101 -14.85 -4.17 -16.72
C GLY A 101 -14.27 -2.77 -16.55
N ASP A 102 -15.11 -1.82 -16.16
CA ASP A 102 -14.74 -0.41 -16.14
C ASP A 102 -14.19 0.05 -14.77
N VAL A 103 -13.27 1.01 -14.82
CA VAL A 103 -12.73 1.71 -13.65
C VAL A 103 -13.01 3.20 -13.77
N ASN A 104 -13.79 3.74 -12.86
CA ASN A 104 -14.13 5.16 -12.79
C ASN A 104 -13.56 5.80 -11.52
N LEU A 105 -12.63 6.75 -11.67
CA LEU A 105 -12.08 7.54 -10.57
C LEU A 105 -12.51 9.00 -10.74
N ALA A 106 -13.24 9.51 -9.75
CA ALA A 106 -13.66 10.90 -9.70
C ALA A 106 -13.17 11.53 -8.39
N ALA A 107 -12.51 12.68 -8.51
CA ALA A 107 -12.09 13.50 -7.39
C ALA A 107 -12.43 14.96 -7.70
N GLY A 108 -13.00 15.68 -6.74
CA GLY A 108 -13.29 17.11 -6.91
C GLY A 108 -12.04 17.97 -7.10
N ARG A 109 -10.87 17.48 -6.68
CA ARG A 109 -9.58 18.16 -6.79
C ARG A 109 -8.53 17.30 -7.49
N ASN A 110 -8.02 16.23 -6.87
CA ASN A 110 -6.91 15.46 -7.43
C ASN A 110 -7.12 13.94 -7.35
N VAL A 111 -6.68 13.23 -8.39
CA VAL A 111 -6.46 11.77 -8.36
C VAL A 111 -4.97 11.51 -8.40
N SER A 112 -4.43 10.80 -7.40
CA SER A 112 -3.01 10.45 -7.30
C SER A 112 -2.82 8.94 -7.26
N LEU A 113 -2.06 8.41 -8.23
CA LEU A 113 -1.67 7.01 -8.29
C LEU A 113 -0.15 6.93 -8.12
N GLY A 114 0.29 6.47 -6.95
CA GLY A 114 1.70 6.33 -6.62
C GLY A 114 2.11 4.86 -6.63
N THR A 115 3.30 4.58 -7.13
CA THR A 115 4.01 3.33 -6.85
C THR A 115 4.95 3.53 -5.67
N VAL A 116 5.18 2.50 -4.86
CA VAL A 116 6.24 2.55 -3.84
C VAL A 116 7.56 2.24 -4.57
N ASN A 117 8.45 3.22 -4.60
CA ASN A 117 9.81 3.08 -5.10
C ASN A 117 10.73 2.66 -3.93
N GLU A 118 11.12 1.40 -3.91
CA GLU A 118 12.01 0.83 -2.88
C GLU A 118 13.46 1.24 -3.14
N ASN A 119 13.99 2.20 -2.40
CA ASN A 119 15.41 2.55 -2.45
C ASN A 119 16.22 1.59 -1.56
N PHE A 120 16.65 0.47 -2.14
CA PHE A 120 17.62 -0.42 -1.51
C PHE A 120 19.03 0.20 -1.59
N ARG A 121 19.57 0.68 -0.47
CA ARG A 121 20.99 1.06 -0.34
C ARG A 121 21.68 0.08 0.59
N GLN A 122 22.24 -1.00 0.04
CA GLN A 122 23.22 -1.83 0.75
C GLN A 122 24.54 -1.07 0.82
N GLN A 123 24.88 -0.53 1.99
CA GLN A 123 26.24 -0.14 2.29
C GLN A 123 26.88 -1.26 3.13
N ILE A 124 27.70 -2.10 2.50
CA ILE A 124 28.60 -3.00 3.23
C ILE A 124 29.68 -2.10 3.84
N SER A 125 29.50 -1.74 5.12
CA SER A 125 30.58 -1.20 5.92
C SER A 125 31.47 -2.37 6.31
N TRP A 126 32.51 -2.64 5.53
CA TRP A 126 33.63 -3.44 5.98
C TRP A 126 34.15 -2.77 7.25
N ALA A 127 33.89 -3.38 8.40
CA ALA A 127 34.41 -2.90 9.66
C ALA A 127 35.90 -2.63 9.46
N ASN A 128 36.35 -1.47 9.95
CA ASN A 128 37.75 -1.07 9.94
C ASN A 128 38.64 -2.22 10.44
N ASP A 129 39.20 -3.00 9.51
CA ASP A 129 40.29 -3.93 9.81
C ASP A 129 41.56 -3.09 9.90
N SER A 130 41.59 -2.25 10.93
CA SER A 130 42.74 -1.46 11.32
C SER A 130 43.67 -2.38 12.10
N GLY A 131 44.65 -2.95 11.41
CA GLY A 131 45.94 -3.28 12.01
C GLY A 131 46.17 -4.73 12.42
N ALA A 132 46.57 -5.57 11.45
CA ALA A 132 47.53 -6.63 11.70
C ALA A 132 48.39 -6.87 10.45
N SER A 133 49.31 -5.95 10.17
CA SER A 133 50.44 -6.22 9.28
C SER A 133 51.38 -7.21 9.99
N ASN A 134 51.26 -8.51 9.70
CA ASN A 134 52.28 -9.47 10.13
C ASN A 134 53.34 -9.59 9.03
N TRP A 135 54.45 -8.87 9.20
CA TRP A 135 55.65 -9.05 8.38
C TRP A 135 56.35 -10.33 8.80
N VAL A 136 56.30 -11.38 7.97
CA VAL A 136 57.22 -12.51 8.12
C VAL A 136 58.33 -12.35 7.08
N ILE A 137 59.48 -11.87 7.54
CA ILE A 137 60.75 -11.96 6.81
C ILE A 137 61.44 -13.23 7.32
N THR A 138 61.62 -14.24 6.47
CA THR A 138 62.52 -15.36 6.78
C THR A 138 63.64 -15.37 5.76
N GLN A 139 64.87 -15.14 6.25
CA GLN A 139 66.10 -15.07 5.47
C GLN A 139 66.50 -16.44 4.90
N ILE A 140 67.06 -16.37 3.69
CA ILE A 140 67.69 -17.49 2.98
C ILE A 140 69.11 -17.68 3.54
N TRP A 141 69.53 -18.93 3.73
CA TRP A 141 70.92 -19.37 3.59
C TRP A 141 70.95 -20.56 2.65
#